data_AF-A0A9E1ZX50-F1
#
_entry.id   AF-A0A9E1ZX50-F1
#
_cell.length_a   1.000
_cell.length_b   1.000
_cell.length_c   1.000
_cell.angle_alpha   90.00
_cell.angle_beta   90.00
_cell.angle_gamma   90.00
#
_symmetry.space_group_name_H-M   'P 1'
#
loop_
_entity.id
_entity.type
_entity.pdbx_description
1 polymer ?
#
loop_
_entity_poly.entity_id
_entity_poly.type
_entity_poly.pdbx_seq_one_letter_code
_entity_poly.pdbx_strand_id
1 'polypeptide(L)'
;MKQIYIFKGFERFWHWAQAVLIMFMALTGFEIHGTYTVFGFERAIDLHITAAWTLLSLWAFAIFWHFTTGEWRHYIPTTKKMLAVVQYYSLGIFTNSPHPYKPTPFSKHNPLQRMAYLLFKLIMAPAIWISGLLYLYYNAWAEWGLGGFSLEVVALV
;
A
#
# COMPACT_ATOMS: atom_id res chain seq x y z
N MET A 1 -15.16 -19.39 -25.68
CA MET A 1 -14.40 -18.14 -25.41
C MET A 1 -13.08 -18.50 -24.73
N LYS A 2 -11.93 -17.99 -25.22
CA LYS A 2 -10.61 -18.29 -24.63
C LYS A 2 -10.36 -17.34 -23.46
N GLN A 3 -10.18 -17.88 -22.24
CA GLN A 3 -9.86 -17.10 -21.05
C GLN A 3 -8.42 -16.59 -21.15
N ILE A 4 -8.20 -15.30 -20.92
CA ILE A 4 -6.87 -14.67 -20.91
C ILE A 4 -6.54 -14.27 -19.48
N TYR A 5 -5.47 -14.83 -18.91
CA TYR A 5 -4.99 -14.45 -17.59
C TYR A 5 -4.22 -13.13 -17.67
N ILE A 6 -4.84 -12.06 -17.20
CA ILE A 6 -4.23 -10.72 -17.14
C ILE A 6 -3.25 -10.62 -15.96
N PHE A 7 -3.60 -11.23 -14.82
CA PHE A 7 -2.77 -11.25 -13.61
C PHE A 7 -2.14 -12.63 -13.41
N LYS A 8 -0.83 -12.67 -13.17
CA LYS A 8 -0.06 -13.90 -12.92
C LYS A 8 -0.30 -14.44 -11.51
N GLY A 9 0.05 -15.70 -11.27
CA GLY A 9 -0.11 -16.35 -9.97
C GLY A 9 0.64 -15.63 -8.86
N PHE A 10 1.92 -15.30 -9.09
CA PHE A 10 2.72 -14.54 -8.14
C PHE A 10 2.12 -13.17 -7.81
N GLU A 11 1.57 -12.46 -8.81
CA GLU A 11 0.93 -11.15 -8.60
C GLU A 11 -0.22 -11.22 -7.59
N ARG A 12 -1.04 -12.26 -7.69
CA ARG A 12 -2.13 -12.48 -6.73
C ARG A 12 -1.59 -12.84 -5.37
N PHE A 13 -0.62 -13.75 -5.30
CA PHE A 13 -0.04 -14.20 -4.05
C PHE A 13 0.54 -13.05 -3.22
N TRP A 14 1.46 -12.27 -3.81
CA TRP A 14 2.11 -11.19 -3.05
C TRP A 14 1.08 -10.12 -2.65
N HIS A 15 0.11 -9.82 -3.52
CA HIS A 15 -0.90 -8.82 -3.24
C HIS A 15 -1.81 -9.23 -2.08
N TRP A 16 -2.30 -10.48 -2.07
CA TRP A 16 -3.15 -10.97 -0.99
C TRP A 16 -2.38 -11.16 0.32
N ALA A 17 -1.12 -11.63 0.25
CA ALA A 17 -0.26 -11.70 1.43
C ALA A 17 -0.05 -10.30 2.04
N GLN A 18 0.22 -9.29 1.21
CA GLN A 18 0.31 -7.90 1.64
C GLN A 18 -1.00 -7.42 2.25
N ALA A 19 -2.14 -7.69 1.61
CA ALA A 19 -3.44 -7.23 2.09
C ALA A 19 -3.74 -7.79 3.50
N VAL A 20 -3.49 -9.09 3.71
CA VAL A 20 -3.65 -9.72 5.04
C VAL A 20 -2.73 -9.07 6.07
N LEU A 21 -1.46 -8.85 5.73
CA LEU A 21 -0.49 -8.21 6.65
C LEU A 21 -0.90 -6.78 7.01
N ILE A 22 -1.31 -5.96 6.03
CA ILE A 22 -1.76 -4.59 6.27
C ILE A 22 -3.02 -4.57 7.14
N MET A 23 -3.99 -5.46 6.87
CA MET A 23 -5.20 -5.55 7.71
C MET A 23 -4.87 -5.97 9.13
N PHE A 24 -3.93 -6.90 9.31
CA PHE A 24 -3.47 -7.31 10.63
C PHE A 24 -2.71 -6.19 11.36
N MET A 25 -1.86 -5.44 10.65
CA MET A 25 -1.19 -4.25 11.20
C MET A 25 -2.20 -3.16 11.57
N ALA A 26 -3.25 -2.94 10.77
CA ALA A 26 -4.30 -2.00 11.13
C ALA A 26 -5.01 -2.44 12.42
N LEU A 27 -5.30 -3.73 12.56
CA LEU A 27 -5.92 -4.28 13.77
C LEU A 27 -5.02 -4.06 15.00
N THR A 28 -3.76 -4.48 14.95
CA THR A 28 -2.85 -4.26 16.09
C THR A 28 -2.55 -2.78 16.31
N GLY A 29 -2.50 -1.96 15.26
CA GLY A 29 -2.27 -0.52 15.33
C GLY A 29 -3.40 0.23 16.05
N PHE A 30 -4.66 -0.07 15.76
CA PHE A 30 -5.80 0.53 16.48
C PHE A 30 -5.84 0.11 17.96
N GLU A 31 -5.44 -1.11 18.28
CA GLU A 31 -5.30 -1.57 19.66
C GLU A 31 -4.17 -0.83 20.40
N ILE A 32 -3.01 -0.63 19.76
CA ILE A 32 -1.90 0.17 20.32
C ILE A 32 -2.34 1.61 20.61
N HIS A 33 -3.23 2.17 19.78
CA HIS A 33 -3.83 3.50 20.00
C HIS A 33 -4.95 3.51 21.06
N GLY A 34 -5.27 2.36 21.68
CA GLY A 34 -6.26 2.27 22.76
C GLY A 34 -7.72 2.23 22.28
N THR A 35 -7.98 1.96 21.00
CA THR A 35 -9.36 1.91 20.46
C THR A 35 -10.15 0.73 21.04
N TYR A 36 -9.45 -0.38 21.31
CA TYR A 36 -10.01 -1.61 21.88
C TYR A 36 -8.88 -2.45 22.50
N THR A 37 -9.24 -3.59 23.07
CA THR A 37 -8.27 -4.54 23.65
C THR A 37 -8.66 -5.97 23.26
N VAL A 38 -7.81 -6.65 22.50
CA VAL A 38 -7.97 -8.05 22.07
C VAL A 38 -6.78 -8.89 22.52
N PHE A 39 -5.56 -8.40 22.31
CA PHE A 39 -4.32 -9.11 22.67
C PHE A 39 -3.65 -8.57 23.94
N GLY A 40 -3.90 -7.30 24.28
CA GLY A 40 -3.14 -6.55 25.29
C GLY A 40 -2.01 -5.75 24.65
N PHE A 41 -1.72 -4.56 25.21
CA PHE A 41 -0.84 -3.55 24.61
C PHE A 41 0.54 -4.08 24.20
N GLU A 42 1.28 -4.70 25.10
CA GLU A 42 2.61 -5.26 24.84
C GLU A 42 2.57 -6.29 23.71
N ARG A 43 1.59 -7.21 23.76
CA ARG A 43 1.45 -8.26 22.75
C ARG A 43 1.04 -7.68 21.38
N ALA A 44 0.19 -6.66 21.37
CA ALA A 44 -0.19 -5.95 20.15
C ALA A 44 1.02 -5.28 19.49
N ILE A 45 1.92 -4.67 20.26
CA ILE A 45 3.18 -4.10 19.77
C ILE A 45 4.05 -5.18 19.12
N ASP A 46 4.33 -6.28 19.82
CA ASP A 46 5.17 -7.36 19.29
C ASP A 46 4.64 -7.94 17.97
N LEU A 47 3.32 -8.16 17.92
CA LEU A 47 2.63 -8.66 16.74
C LEU A 47 2.67 -7.65 15.60
N HIS A 48 2.49 -6.36 15.90
CA HIS A 48 2.58 -5.28 14.91
C HIS A 48 3.98 -5.18 14.30
N ILE A 49 5.02 -5.20 15.13
CA ILE A 49 6.43 -5.15 14.70
C ILE A 49 6.77 -6.39 13.85
N THR A 50 6.35 -7.58 14.29
CA THR A 50 6.57 -8.82 13.54
C THR A 50 5.89 -8.78 12.16
N ALA A 51 4.66 -8.27 12.10
CA ALA A 51 3.93 -8.10 10.84
C ALA A 51 4.60 -7.06 9.92
N ALA A 52 5.10 -5.96 10.48
CA ALA A 52 5.83 -4.93 9.73
C ALA A 52 7.10 -5.50 9.09
N TRP A 53 7.93 -6.23 9.84
CA TRP A 53 9.13 -6.88 9.28
C TRP A 53 8.80 -7.96 8.24
N THR A 54 7.73 -8.72 8.46
CA THR A 54 7.23 -9.69 7.48
C THR A 54 6.79 -9.00 6.19
N LEU A 55 6.11 -7.86 6.31
CA LEU A 55 5.69 -7.05 5.16
C LEU A 55 6.89 -6.47 4.39
N LEU A 56 7.90 -5.94 5.08
CA LEU A 56 9.13 -5.46 4.45
C LEU A 56 9.86 -6.59 3.69
N SER A 57 9.90 -7.79 4.28
CA SER A 57 10.48 -8.97 3.64
C SER A 57 9.71 -9.36 2.38
N LEU A 58 8.37 -9.40 2.46
CA LEU A 58 7.51 -9.63 1.29
C LEU A 58 7.73 -8.58 0.20
N TRP A 59 7.89 -7.31 0.57
CA TRP A 59 8.18 -6.23 -0.36
C TRP A 59 9.52 -6.38 -1.05
N ALA A 60 10.57 -6.79 -0.35
CA ALA A 60 11.87 -7.05 -0.97
C ALA A 60 11.73 -8.08 -2.11
N PHE A 61 11.02 -9.19 -1.88
CA PHE A 61 10.75 -10.19 -2.91
C PHE A 61 9.85 -9.66 -4.03
N ALA A 62 8.78 -8.92 -3.69
CA ALA A 62 7.87 -8.36 -4.68
C ALA A 62 8.56 -7.33 -5.59
N ILE A 63 9.40 -6.46 -5.02
CA ILE A 63 10.20 -5.47 -5.75
C ILE A 63 11.18 -6.19 -6.68
N PHE A 64 11.94 -7.16 -6.16
CA PHE A 64 12.85 -7.96 -6.98
C PHE A 64 12.13 -8.62 -8.16
N TRP A 65 10.97 -9.23 -7.91
CA TRP A 65 10.16 -9.85 -8.94
C TRP A 65 9.64 -8.83 -9.97
N HIS A 66 9.12 -7.69 -9.53
CA HIS A 66 8.64 -6.64 -10.44
C HIS A 66 9.74 -6.10 -11.35
N PHE A 67 10.96 -5.94 -10.83
CA PHE A 67 12.12 -5.52 -11.61
C PHE A 67 12.54 -6.59 -12.63
N THR A 68 12.72 -7.83 -12.19
CA THR A 68 13.20 -8.94 -13.06
C THR A 68 12.21 -9.33 -14.14
N THR A 69 10.90 -9.19 -13.89
CA THR A 69 9.83 -9.51 -14.87
C THR A 69 9.39 -8.32 -15.73
N GLY A 70 9.82 -7.10 -15.40
CA GLY A 70 9.41 -5.88 -16.10
C GLY A 70 7.97 -5.43 -15.82
N GLU A 71 7.28 -6.06 -14.87
CA GLU A 71 5.89 -5.78 -14.51
C GLU A 71 5.69 -4.38 -13.91
N TRP A 72 6.78 -3.74 -13.44
CA TRP A 72 6.76 -2.34 -13.01
C TRP A 72 6.29 -1.37 -14.10
N ARG A 73 6.46 -1.71 -15.40
CA ARG A 73 6.07 -0.86 -16.53
C ARG A 73 4.57 -0.58 -16.60
N HIS A 74 3.73 -1.45 -16.03
CA HIS A 74 2.28 -1.24 -15.97
C HIS A 74 1.87 -0.06 -15.07
N TYR A 75 2.76 0.37 -14.19
CA TYR A 75 2.52 1.47 -13.24
C TYR A 75 3.01 2.83 -13.74
N ILE A 76 3.61 2.90 -14.94
CA ILE A 76 4.04 4.18 -15.51
C ILE A 76 2.81 5.08 -15.71
N PRO A 77 2.76 6.26 -15.04
CA PRO A 77 1.58 7.11 -15.04
C PRO A 77 1.27 7.65 -16.44
N THR A 78 -0.02 7.89 -16.68
CA THR A 78 -0.49 8.53 -17.92
C THR A 78 -1.75 9.33 -17.63
N THR A 79 -1.92 10.45 -18.34
CA THR A 79 -3.13 11.29 -18.27
C THR A 79 -4.11 11.01 -19.41
N LYS A 80 -3.72 10.16 -20.39
CA LYS A 80 -4.57 9.82 -21.53
C LYS A 80 -5.88 9.19 -21.05
N LYS A 81 -7.02 9.75 -21.45
CA LYS A 81 -8.38 9.34 -21.03
C LYS A 81 -8.67 9.49 -19.53
N MET A 82 -7.86 10.22 -18.77
CA MET A 82 -8.09 10.41 -17.33
C MET A 82 -9.45 11.06 -17.06
N LEU A 83 -9.78 12.15 -17.75
CA LEU A 83 -11.08 12.82 -17.59
C LEU A 83 -12.26 11.89 -17.92
N ALA A 84 -12.15 11.10 -18.99
CA ALA A 84 -13.18 10.12 -19.37
C ALA A 84 -13.36 9.04 -18.28
N VAL A 85 -12.27 8.57 -17.66
CA VAL A 85 -12.31 7.62 -16.55
C VAL A 85 -12.93 8.24 -15.29
N VAL A 86 -12.62 9.51 -15.00
CA VAL A 86 -13.26 10.25 -13.90
C VAL A 86 -14.76 10.37 -14.13
N GLN A 87 -15.18 10.88 -15.30
CA GLN A 87 -16.60 11.00 -15.66
C GLN A 87 -17.33 9.66 -15.61
N TYR A 88 -16.66 8.59 -16.06
CA TYR A 88 -17.21 7.24 -16.00
C TYR A 88 -17.50 6.81 -14.55
N TYR A 89 -16.53 6.96 -13.65
CA TYR A 89 -16.73 6.58 -12.24
C TYR A 89 -17.67 7.52 -11.48
N SER A 90 -17.77 8.80 -11.87
CA SER A 90 -18.67 9.76 -11.23
C SER A 90 -20.15 9.53 -11.61
N LEU A 91 -20.44 9.22 -12.88
CA LEU A 91 -21.83 9.14 -13.38
C LEU A 91 -22.04 7.97 -14.36
N GLY A 92 -21.10 7.75 -15.29
CA GLY A 92 -21.27 6.81 -16.39
C GLY A 92 -21.48 5.34 -15.96
N ILE A 93 -20.98 4.95 -14.78
CA ILE A 93 -21.18 3.61 -14.21
C ILE A 93 -22.66 3.34 -13.87
N PHE A 94 -23.41 4.37 -13.50
CA PHE A 94 -24.84 4.25 -13.16
C PHE A 94 -25.75 4.27 -14.39
N THR A 95 -25.27 4.82 -15.51
CA THR A 95 -26.02 4.90 -16.77
C THR A 95 -25.69 3.76 -17.74
N ASN A 96 -25.01 2.71 -17.27
CA ASN A 96 -24.56 1.58 -18.08
C ASN A 96 -23.69 2.00 -19.29
N SER A 97 -22.93 3.09 -19.15
CA SER A 97 -22.01 3.55 -20.19
C SER A 97 -20.88 2.51 -20.40
N PRO A 98 -20.27 2.41 -21.58
CA PRO A 98 -19.10 1.57 -21.77
C PRO A 98 -17.88 2.13 -21.01
N HIS A 99 -17.15 1.25 -20.32
CA HIS A 99 -15.93 1.67 -19.61
C HIS A 99 -14.88 2.22 -20.61
N PRO A 100 -14.33 3.43 -20.41
CA PRO A 100 -13.49 4.13 -21.39
C PRO A 100 -12.10 3.49 -21.60
N TYR A 101 -11.76 2.54 -20.73
CA TYR A 101 -10.50 1.81 -20.69
C TYR A 101 -10.76 0.30 -20.61
N LYS A 102 -10.05 -0.51 -21.42
CA LYS A 102 -10.15 -1.97 -21.38
C LYS A 102 -8.81 -2.56 -20.92
N PRO A 103 -8.77 -3.31 -19.80
CA PRO A 103 -7.56 -3.97 -19.34
C PRO A 103 -7.04 -4.99 -20.37
N THR A 104 -5.73 -5.04 -20.56
CA THR A 104 -5.04 -6.04 -21.38
C THR A 104 -3.83 -6.58 -20.63
N PRO A 105 -3.25 -7.72 -21.04
CA PRO A 105 -2.01 -8.23 -20.43
C PRO A 105 -0.84 -7.23 -20.47
N PHE A 106 -0.81 -6.34 -21.48
CA PHE A 106 0.21 -5.30 -21.62
C PHE A 106 -0.13 -3.99 -20.89
N SER A 107 -1.40 -3.81 -20.51
CA SER A 107 -1.91 -2.59 -19.90
C SER A 107 -3.00 -2.95 -18.90
N LYS A 108 -2.59 -3.26 -17.67
CA LYS A 108 -3.49 -3.78 -16.62
C LYS A 108 -4.33 -2.69 -15.94
N HIS A 109 -3.74 -1.50 -15.76
CA HIS A 109 -4.35 -0.42 -14.97
C HIS A 109 -4.81 0.76 -15.80
N ASN A 110 -5.98 1.29 -15.44
CA ASN A 110 -6.50 2.52 -16.01
C ASN A 110 -5.69 3.75 -15.52
N PRO A 111 -5.76 4.91 -16.21
CA PRO A 111 -5.05 6.13 -15.84
C PRO A 111 -5.23 6.58 -14.38
N LEU A 112 -6.45 6.50 -13.85
CA LEU A 112 -6.76 6.91 -12.47
C LEU A 112 -6.11 5.96 -11.45
N GLN A 113 -6.17 4.66 -11.69
CA GLN A 113 -5.51 3.64 -10.87
C GLN A 113 -3.99 3.85 -10.85
N ARG A 114 -3.36 4.11 -12.00
CA ARG A 114 -1.92 4.39 -12.07
C ARG A 114 -1.53 5.62 -11.25
N MET A 115 -2.36 6.66 -11.29
CA MET A 115 -2.14 7.86 -10.47
C MET A 115 -2.30 7.55 -8.97
N ALA A 116 -3.31 6.75 -8.59
CA ALA A 116 -3.47 6.30 -7.21
C ALA A 116 -2.26 5.47 -6.73
N TYR A 117 -1.74 4.57 -7.55
CA TYR A 117 -0.51 3.83 -7.23
C TYR A 117 0.70 4.76 -7.07
N LEU A 118 0.82 5.79 -7.92
CA LEU A 118 1.89 6.77 -7.81
C LEU A 118 1.80 7.54 -6.49
N LEU A 119 0.61 8.06 -6.15
CA LEU A 119 0.37 8.77 -4.90
C LEU A 119 0.67 7.90 -3.67
N PHE A 120 0.18 6.65 -3.67
CA PHE A 120 0.48 5.70 -2.59
C PHE A 120 1.99 5.49 -2.45
N LYS A 121 2.71 5.23 -3.54
CA LYS A 121 4.14 4.93 -3.51
C LYS A 121 5.02 6.13 -3.13
N LEU A 122 4.65 7.34 -3.55
CA LEU A 122 5.49 8.52 -3.35
C LEU A 122 5.16 9.30 -2.08
N ILE A 123 3.93 9.20 -1.58
CA ILE A 123 3.48 10.02 -0.45
C ILE A 123 3.06 9.13 0.72
N MET A 124 2.03 8.30 0.55
CA MET A 124 1.41 7.59 1.69
C MET A 124 2.35 6.54 2.27
N ALA A 125 2.93 5.67 1.43
CA ALA A 125 3.82 4.62 1.91
C ALA A 125 5.10 5.18 2.57
N PRO A 126 5.82 6.15 1.98
CA PRO A 126 6.96 6.77 2.65
C PRO A 126 6.58 7.42 3.98
N ALA A 127 5.45 8.12 4.06
CA ALA A 127 4.99 8.74 5.30
C ALA A 127 4.79 7.71 6.41
N ILE A 128 4.03 6.63 6.14
CA ILE A 128 3.74 5.56 7.11
C ILE A 128 5.02 4.83 7.54
N TRP A 129 5.95 4.54 6.62
CA TRP A 129 7.17 3.83 6.99
C TRP A 129 8.17 4.71 7.74
N ILE A 130 8.30 5.98 7.35
CA ILE A 130 9.16 6.93 8.06
C ILE A 130 8.62 7.14 9.47
N SER A 131 7.31 7.37 9.63
CA SER A 131 6.69 7.53 10.95
C SER A 131 6.85 6.27 11.80
N GLY A 132 6.49 5.10 11.26
CA GLY A 132 6.60 3.82 11.95
C GLY A 132 8.03 3.49 12.38
N LEU A 133 9.04 3.75 11.53
CA LEU A 133 10.44 3.53 11.90
C LEU A 133 10.92 4.53 12.95
N LEU A 134 10.56 5.81 12.82
CA LEU A 134 10.89 6.80 13.85
C LEU A 134 10.27 6.41 15.20
N TYR A 135 9.02 5.96 15.20
CA TYR A 135 8.34 5.49 16.41
C TYR A 135 9.02 4.26 17.03
N LEU A 136 9.39 3.27 16.21
CA LEU A 136 10.10 2.06 16.65
C LEU A 136 11.44 2.38 17.34
N TYR A 137 12.16 3.41 16.87
CA TYR A 137 13.46 3.81 17.40
C TYR A 137 13.40 5.02 18.32
N TYR A 138 12.25 5.32 18.94
CA TYR A 138 12.08 6.47 19.82
C TYR A 138 13.17 6.60 20.89
N ASN A 139 13.57 5.48 21.51
CA ASN A 139 14.60 5.46 22.55
C ASN A 139 15.98 5.91 22.06
N ALA A 140 16.27 5.83 20.76
CA ALA A 140 17.53 6.26 20.16
C ALA A 140 17.51 7.74 19.71
N TRP A 141 16.37 8.42 19.76
CA TRP A 141 16.24 9.79 19.24
C TRP A 141 17.18 10.78 19.91
N ALA A 142 17.38 10.68 21.23
CA ALA A 142 18.25 11.57 21.97
C ALA A 142 19.70 11.51 21.45
N GLU A 143 20.19 10.29 21.17
CA GLU A 143 21.53 10.06 20.63
C GLU A 143 21.67 10.53 19.18
N TRP A 144 20.58 10.45 18.39
CA TRP A 144 20.55 10.91 17.00
C TRP A 144 20.31 12.41 16.85
N GLY A 145 20.17 13.16 17.96
CA GLY A 145 19.87 14.59 17.93
C GLY A 145 18.43 14.92 17.52
N LEU A 146 17.53 13.93 17.58
CA LEU A 146 16.10 14.06 17.23
C LEU A 146 15.22 14.39 18.46
N GLY A 147 15.80 14.74 19.60
CA GLY A 147 15.05 15.04 20.83
C GLY A 147 14.06 16.22 20.73
N GLY A 148 14.18 17.07 19.70
CA GLY A 148 13.24 18.16 19.43
C GLY A 148 11.99 17.76 18.64
N PHE A 149 11.90 16.53 18.14
CA PHE A 149 10.72 16.05 17.42
C PHE A 149 9.59 15.70 18.39
N SER A 150 8.35 16.00 18.02
CA SER A 150 7.18 15.60 18.81
C SER A 150 6.82 14.15 18.53
N LEU A 151 6.80 13.33 19.58
CA LEU A 151 6.34 11.95 19.51
C LEU A 151 4.88 11.85 19.04
N GLU A 152 4.03 12.77 19.50
CA GLU A 152 2.61 12.82 19.14
C GLU A 152 2.43 13.02 17.63
N VAL A 153 3.23 13.90 17.02
CA VAL A 153 3.17 14.16 15.56
C VAL A 153 3.62 12.93 14.78
N VAL A 154 4.65 12.22 15.25
CA VAL A 154 5.13 10.99 14.61
C VAL A 154 4.12 9.85 14.76
N ALA A 155 3.48 9.72 15.92
CA ALA A 155 2.49 8.67 16.17
C ALA A 155 1.15 8.89 15.44
N LEU A 156 0.87 10.11 14.95
CA LEU A 156 -0.36 10.43 14.21
C LEU A 156 -0.43 9.77 12.81
N VAL A 157 0.73 9.49 12.22
CA VAL A 157 0.89 9.07 10.82
C VAL A 157 1.04 7.55 10.72
#